data_AF-A0A7S0L740-F1
#
_entry.id   AF-A0A7S0L740-F1
#
_cell.length_a   1.000
_cell.length_b   1.000
_cell.length_c   1.000
_cell.angle_alpha   90.00
_cell.angle_beta   90.00
_cell.angle_gamma   90.00
#
_symmetry.space_group_name_H-M   'P 1'
#
loop_
_entity.id
_entity.type
_entity.pdbx_description
1 polymer ?
#
loop_
_entity_poly.entity_id
_entity_poly.type
_entity_poly.pdbx_seq_one_letter_code
_entity_poly.pdbx_strand_id
1 'polypeptide(L)'
;GHFAPPEGGAELIDPKLRNSHEFPKWLNSEETREKLHGKKVMMYCTGGIRCERASALLDQLERQADDGSFKTDGVVMVRGGIERYMRTFPEGGFWKGKNYLFDRRFEQVPEKKSAHALAKDIESQCCVCSAPWDLYRGQHKCVGELPAPARKCDVPVLVCDACQQAGTHWQTKLLCPLCKEGYVAPQTMPALPGDAEAAEAAAAAEAAAAA
;
A
#
# COMPACT_ATOMS: atom_id res chain seq x y z
N GLY A 1 -9.65 -4.81 -0.46
CA GLY A 1 -9.55 -6.06 -1.21
C GLY A 1 -8.11 -6.42 -1.44
N HIS A 2 -7.82 -7.70 -1.59
CA HIS A 2 -6.48 -8.24 -1.82
C HIS A 2 -6.57 -9.57 -2.58
N PHE A 3 -5.44 -10.07 -3.07
CA PHE A 3 -5.38 -11.46 -3.53
C PHE A 3 -5.37 -12.39 -2.31
N ALA A 4 -6.19 -13.43 -2.34
CA ALA A 4 -6.17 -14.54 -1.38
C ALA A 4 -5.58 -15.77 -2.08
N PRO A 5 -4.27 -16.02 -1.93
CA PRO A 5 -3.63 -17.21 -2.47
C PRO A 5 -4.24 -18.48 -1.88
N PRO A 6 -4.20 -19.61 -2.61
CA PRO A 6 -4.64 -20.89 -2.07
C PRO A 6 -3.73 -21.33 -0.91
N GLU A 7 -4.18 -22.32 -0.14
CA GLU A 7 -3.37 -22.94 0.91
C GLU A 7 -2.04 -23.48 0.35
N GLY A 8 -0.93 -23.21 1.06
CA GLY A 8 0.43 -23.50 0.56
C GLY A 8 0.90 -22.58 -0.58
N GLY A 9 0.11 -21.59 -0.95
CA GLY A 9 0.44 -20.57 -1.94
C GLY A 9 1.35 -19.46 -1.40
N ALA A 10 1.40 -18.35 -2.14
CA ALA A 10 2.20 -17.19 -1.76
C ALA A 10 1.72 -16.56 -0.44
N GLU A 11 2.65 -16.02 0.33
CA GLU A 11 2.34 -15.19 1.48
C GLU A 11 1.89 -13.80 1.03
N LEU A 12 0.81 -13.28 1.62
CA LEU A 12 0.36 -11.91 1.38
C LEU A 12 1.13 -10.94 2.28
N ILE A 13 1.91 -10.05 1.68
CA ILE A 13 2.57 -8.96 2.38
C ILE A 13 1.78 -7.67 2.12
N ASP A 14 1.17 -7.11 3.18
CA ASP A 14 0.63 -5.76 3.17
C ASP A 14 1.71 -4.80 3.70
N PRO A 15 2.24 -3.88 2.88
CA PRO A 15 3.31 -2.97 3.29
C PRO A 15 2.83 -1.86 4.25
N LYS A 16 1.52 -1.78 4.55
CA LYS A 16 0.92 -0.84 5.52
C LYS A 16 1.24 0.64 5.28
N LEU A 17 1.41 1.06 4.02
CA LEU A 17 1.83 2.42 3.67
C LEU A 17 0.67 3.43 3.66
N ARG A 18 0.98 4.70 3.91
CA ARG A 18 0.03 5.83 3.75
C ARG A 18 0.05 6.45 2.38
N ASN A 19 1.18 6.42 1.71
CA ASN A 19 1.36 6.99 0.38
C ASN A 19 2.46 6.24 -0.37
N SER A 20 2.60 6.51 -1.66
CA SER A 20 3.59 5.83 -2.51
C SER A 20 5.04 6.24 -2.25
N HIS A 21 5.29 7.40 -1.63
CA HIS A 21 6.65 7.85 -1.30
C HIS A 21 7.25 7.06 -0.13
N GLU A 22 6.42 6.39 0.67
CA GLU A 22 6.86 5.50 1.74
C GLU A 22 7.35 4.14 1.20
N PHE A 23 6.99 3.76 -0.03
CA PHE A 23 7.32 2.45 -0.59
C PHE A 23 8.84 2.18 -0.72
N PRO A 24 9.67 3.09 -1.26
CA PRO A 24 11.12 2.87 -1.30
C PRO A 24 11.72 2.66 0.09
N LYS A 25 11.23 3.41 1.08
CA LYS A 25 11.71 3.31 2.47
C LYS A 25 11.33 1.98 3.11
N TRP A 26 10.10 1.55 2.87
CA TRP A 26 9.62 0.25 3.33
C TRP A 26 10.43 -0.90 2.72
N LEU A 27 10.67 -0.83 1.40
CA LEU A 27 11.46 -1.85 0.70
C LEU A 27 12.91 -1.91 1.19
N ASN A 28 13.48 -0.77 1.57
CA ASN A 28 14.84 -0.68 2.07
C ASN A 28 15.02 -1.18 3.52
N SER A 29 13.94 -1.34 4.29
CA SER A 29 14.04 -1.84 5.67
C SER A 29 14.58 -3.27 5.72
N GLU A 30 15.38 -3.57 6.76
CA GLU A 30 15.94 -4.91 6.98
C GLU A 30 14.84 -5.97 7.04
N GLU A 31 13.77 -5.72 7.80
CA GLU A 31 12.62 -6.63 7.93
C GLU A 31 12.01 -7.00 6.57
N THR A 32 11.81 -6.02 5.69
CA THR A 32 11.27 -6.28 4.34
C THR A 32 12.28 -7.03 3.48
N ARG A 33 13.55 -6.64 3.52
CA ARG A 33 14.60 -7.31 2.73
C ARG A 33 14.73 -8.77 3.13
N GLU A 34 14.70 -9.09 4.42
CA GLU A 34 14.71 -10.45 4.93
C GLU A 34 13.50 -11.27 4.44
N LYS A 35 12.30 -10.68 4.48
CA LYS A 35 11.07 -11.34 3.99
C LYS A 35 11.12 -11.67 2.50
N LEU A 36 11.78 -10.84 1.70
CA LEU A 36 11.85 -10.99 0.24
C LEU A 36 13.08 -11.77 -0.23
N HIS A 37 14.14 -11.83 0.57
CA HIS A 37 15.39 -12.49 0.20
C HIS A 37 15.17 -13.98 -0.16
N GLY A 38 15.66 -14.38 -1.33
CA GLY A 38 15.52 -15.73 -1.86
C GLY A 38 14.07 -16.15 -2.19
N LYS A 39 13.12 -15.21 -2.22
CA LYS A 39 11.70 -15.49 -2.54
C LYS A 39 11.36 -15.00 -3.94
N LYS A 40 10.45 -15.71 -4.60
CA LYS A 40 9.80 -15.23 -5.82
C LYS A 40 8.68 -14.28 -5.45
N VAL A 41 8.76 -13.03 -5.91
CA VAL A 41 7.86 -11.96 -5.48
C VAL A 41 6.81 -11.67 -6.56
N MET A 42 5.52 -11.72 -6.20
CA MET A 42 4.44 -11.25 -7.07
C MET A 42 3.91 -9.91 -6.56
N MET A 43 3.94 -8.88 -7.41
CA MET A 43 3.39 -7.56 -7.08
C MET A 43 2.12 -7.25 -7.87
N TYR A 44 1.23 -6.48 -7.25
CA TYR A 44 0.02 -5.99 -7.90
C TYR A 44 -0.35 -4.59 -7.40
N CYS A 45 -1.02 -3.83 -8.27
CA CYS A 45 -1.70 -2.59 -7.92
C CYS A 45 -2.89 -2.42 -8.88
N THR A 46 -3.70 -1.37 -8.71
CA THR A 46 -4.94 -1.16 -9.47
C THR A 46 -4.74 -1.30 -10.98
N GLY A 47 -3.78 -0.57 -11.57
CA GLY A 47 -3.54 -0.53 -13.03
C GLY A 47 -2.16 -0.98 -13.50
N GLY A 48 -1.27 -1.43 -12.60
CA GLY A 48 0.08 -1.93 -12.93
C GLY A 48 1.22 -0.91 -12.80
N ILE A 49 0.98 0.39 -13.02
CA ILE A 49 2.05 1.42 -13.08
C ILE A 49 2.95 1.50 -11.83
N ARG A 50 2.39 1.28 -10.63
CA ARG A 50 3.20 1.26 -9.39
C ARG A 50 4.10 0.03 -9.32
N CYS A 51 3.65 -1.11 -9.86
CA CYS A 51 4.43 -2.33 -9.90
C CYS A 51 5.60 -2.20 -10.88
N GLU A 52 5.41 -1.55 -12.02
CA GLU A 52 6.50 -1.28 -12.98
C GLU A 52 7.63 -0.48 -12.33
N ARG A 53 7.28 0.60 -11.61
CA ARG A 53 8.25 1.41 -10.85
C ARG A 53 8.89 0.62 -9.70
N ALA A 54 8.09 -0.14 -8.97
CA ALA A 54 8.57 -0.95 -7.85
C ALA A 54 9.54 -2.05 -8.30
N SER A 55 9.27 -2.72 -9.42
CA SER A 55 10.17 -3.74 -10.00
C SER A 55 11.50 -3.13 -10.42
N ALA A 56 11.49 -1.94 -11.05
CA ALA A 56 12.72 -1.25 -11.41
C ALA A 56 13.54 -0.84 -10.18
N LEU A 57 12.88 -0.33 -9.13
CA LEU A 57 13.54 -0.01 -7.87
C LEU A 57 14.14 -1.25 -7.20
N LEU A 58 13.40 -2.36 -7.16
CA LEU A 58 13.87 -3.61 -6.57
C LEU A 58 15.10 -4.15 -7.30
N ASP A 59 15.09 -4.18 -8.64
CA ASP A 59 16.26 -4.54 -9.45
C ASP A 59 17.47 -3.62 -9.18
N GLN A 60 17.27 -2.31 -8.98
CA GLN A 60 18.35 -1.40 -8.57
C GLN A 60 18.94 -1.78 -7.21
N LEU A 61 18.09 -2.05 -6.20
CA LEU A 61 18.54 -2.41 -4.86
C LEU A 61 19.29 -3.75 -4.83
N GLU A 62 18.83 -4.73 -5.60
CA GLU A 62 19.51 -6.03 -5.73
C GLU A 62 20.89 -5.90 -6.38
N ARG A 63 21.04 -5.01 -7.36
CA ARG A 63 22.35 -4.74 -8.00
C ARG A 63 23.32 -4.02 -7.07
N GLN A 64 22.81 -3.20 -6.15
CA GLN A 64 23.64 -2.53 -5.15
C GLN A 64 24.08 -3.48 -4.03
N ALA A 65 23.29 -4.50 -3.73
CA ALA A 65 23.64 -5.59 -2.84
C ALA A 65 24.45 -6.69 -3.59
N ASP A 66 25.51 -6.27 -4.29
CA ASP A 66 26.34 -7.14 -5.13
C ASP A 66 27.11 -8.20 -4.33
N ASP A 67 27.26 -7.99 -3.02
CA ASP A 67 27.74 -8.94 -2.02
C ASP A 67 26.78 -10.11 -1.73
N GLY A 68 25.58 -10.08 -2.32
CA GLY A 68 24.54 -11.09 -2.11
C GLY A 68 23.74 -10.91 -0.82
N SER A 69 23.89 -9.79 -0.11
CA SER A 69 23.12 -9.48 1.10
C SER A 69 21.62 -9.34 0.84
N PHE A 70 21.22 -9.06 -0.40
CA PHE A 70 19.81 -8.98 -0.79
C PHE A 70 19.59 -9.28 -2.27
N LYS A 71 18.73 -10.25 -2.54
CA LYS A 71 18.33 -10.73 -3.86
C LYS A 71 17.05 -11.55 -3.76
N THR A 72 16.09 -11.30 -4.63
CA THR A 72 14.89 -12.15 -4.78
C THR A 72 15.14 -13.29 -5.77
N ASP A 73 14.29 -14.32 -5.77
CA ASP A 73 14.24 -15.37 -6.81
C ASP A 73 13.44 -14.92 -8.05
N GLY A 74 13.45 -13.61 -8.31
CA GLY A 74 12.74 -12.97 -9.40
C GLY A 74 11.38 -12.39 -9.01
N VAL A 75 10.98 -11.40 -9.82
CA VAL A 75 9.80 -10.58 -9.60
C VAL A 75 8.84 -10.76 -10.76
N VAL A 76 7.57 -11.00 -10.45
CA VAL A 76 6.47 -11.04 -11.42
C VAL A 76 5.40 -10.04 -11.03
N MET A 77 4.65 -9.53 -12.01
CA MET A 77 3.58 -8.58 -11.75
C MET A 77 2.30 -8.93 -12.50
N VAL A 78 1.17 -8.55 -11.92
CA VAL A 78 -0.13 -8.68 -12.59
C VAL A 78 -0.21 -7.65 -13.73
N ARG A 79 -0.02 -8.12 -14.97
CA ARG A 79 -0.02 -7.25 -16.16
C ARG A 79 -1.35 -6.53 -16.30
N GLY A 80 -1.33 -5.19 -16.34
CA GLY A 80 -2.53 -4.35 -16.38
C GLY A 80 -3.29 -4.24 -15.05
N GLY A 81 -2.69 -4.74 -13.96
CA GLY A 81 -3.20 -4.60 -12.61
C GLY A 81 -4.48 -5.38 -12.30
N ILE A 82 -5.03 -5.09 -11.12
CA ILE A 82 -6.28 -5.67 -10.61
C ILE A 82 -7.44 -5.39 -11.58
N GLU A 83 -7.44 -4.22 -12.22
CA GLU A 83 -8.52 -3.82 -13.10
C GLU A 83 -8.69 -4.77 -14.30
N ARG A 84 -7.57 -5.12 -14.94
CA ARG A 84 -7.56 -6.13 -16.01
C ARG A 84 -7.82 -7.53 -15.47
N TYR A 85 -7.30 -7.85 -14.29
CA TYR A 85 -7.51 -9.16 -13.66
C TYR A 85 -9.01 -9.43 -13.46
N MET A 86 -9.76 -8.50 -12.87
CA MET A 86 -11.20 -8.64 -12.65
C MET A 86 -12.02 -8.78 -13.93
N ARG A 87 -11.60 -8.13 -15.03
CA ARG A 87 -12.22 -8.33 -16.35
C ARG A 87 -11.96 -9.71 -16.94
N THR A 88 -10.78 -10.26 -16.66
CA THR A 88 -10.36 -11.57 -17.16
C THR A 88 -11.01 -12.71 -16.37
N PHE A 89 -11.20 -12.49 -15.07
CA PHE A 89 -11.84 -13.44 -14.15
C PHE A 89 -13.13 -12.81 -13.59
N PRO A 90 -14.25 -12.85 -14.35
CA PRO A 90 -15.47 -12.15 -13.97
C PRO A 90 -16.13 -12.69 -12.69
N GLU A 91 -15.79 -13.91 -12.26
CA GLU A 91 -16.20 -14.50 -10.97
C GLU A 91 -15.34 -14.01 -9.79
N GLY A 92 -14.25 -13.28 -10.06
CA GLY A 92 -13.31 -12.73 -9.08
C GLY A 92 -12.01 -13.51 -8.90
N GLY A 93 -11.95 -14.77 -9.32
CA GLY A 93 -10.73 -15.59 -9.22
C GLY A 93 -10.17 -15.63 -7.79
N PHE A 94 -8.89 -15.31 -7.64
CA PHE A 94 -8.20 -15.20 -6.34
C PHE A 94 -8.39 -13.84 -5.65
N TRP A 95 -9.11 -12.89 -6.26
CA TRP A 95 -9.32 -11.58 -5.65
C TRP A 95 -10.49 -11.62 -4.64
N LYS A 96 -10.22 -11.08 -3.45
CA LYS A 96 -11.17 -10.92 -2.36
C LYS A 96 -11.54 -9.46 -2.12
N GLY A 97 -12.85 -9.21 -1.97
CA GLY A 97 -13.43 -7.90 -1.74
C GLY A 97 -13.44 -7.03 -3.00
N LYS A 98 -13.43 -5.70 -2.80
CA LYS A 98 -13.52 -4.72 -3.88
C LYS A 98 -12.18 -4.07 -4.19
N ASN A 99 -12.00 -3.63 -5.44
CA ASN A 99 -10.83 -2.88 -5.89
C ASN A 99 -11.14 -1.38 -5.85
N TYR A 100 -10.38 -0.60 -5.09
CA TYR A 100 -10.56 0.84 -4.99
C TYR A 100 -10.06 1.55 -6.26
N LEU A 101 -10.88 2.49 -6.76
CA LEU A 101 -10.58 3.30 -7.94
C LEU A 101 -10.50 4.78 -7.56
N PHE A 102 -9.49 5.47 -8.09
CA PHE A 102 -9.25 6.90 -7.86
C PHE A 102 -10.07 7.79 -8.82
N ASP A 103 -11.33 7.44 -9.04
CA ASP A 103 -12.25 8.17 -9.90
C ASP A 103 -13.70 8.06 -9.40
N ARG A 104 -14.66 8.61 -10.15
CA ARG A 104 -16.06 8.68 -9.75
C ARG A 104 -16.75 7.33 -9.59
N ARG A 105 -16.15 6.23 -10.04
CA ARG A 105 -16.66 4.87 -9.85
C ARG A 105 -16.45 4.39 -8.41
N PHE A 106 -15.46 4.94 -7.69
CA PHE A 106 -15.01 4.58 -6.33
C PHE A 106 -14.49 3.15 -6.18
N GLU A 107 -15.16 2.17 -6.76
CA GLU A 107 -14.84 0.76 -6.62
C GLU A 107 -15.13 -0.02 -7.91
N GLN A 108 -14.41 -1.12 -8.06
CA GLN A 108 -14.66 -2.14 -9.07
C GLN A 108 -14.90 -3.47 -8.38
N VAL A 109 -15.90 -4.20 -8.85
CA VAL A 109 -16.23 -5.56 -8.43
C VAL A 109 -16.20 -6.50 -9.62
N PRO A 110 -15.96 -7.81 -9.41
CA PRO A 110 -16.10 -8.80 -10.47
C PRO A 110 -17.55 -8.89 -10.93
N GLU A 111 -17.77 -8.84 -12.26
CA GLU A 111 -19.09 -8.70 -12.87
C GLU A 111 -20.08 -9.81 -12.51
N LYS A 112 -19.61 -11.05 -12.37
CA LYS A 112 -20.44 -12.23 -12.12
C LYS A 112 -20.49 -12.65 -10.65
N LYS A 113 -19.74 -11.97 -9.79
CA LYS A 113 -19.71 -12.27 -8.36
C LYS A 113 -20.95 -11.69 -7.67
N SER A 114 -21.79 -12.56 -7.12
CA SER A 114 -23.04 -12.15 -6.47
C SER A 114 -22.80 -11.21 -5.27
N ALA A 115 -23.79 -10.36 -4.96
CA ALA A 115 -23.76 -9.49 -3.79
C ALA A 115 -23.56 -10.27 -2.47
N HIS A 116 -24.16 -11.46 -2.35
CA HIS A 116 -23.96 -12.33 -1.18
C HIS A 116 -22.52 -12.83 -1.06
N ALA A 117 -21.88 -13.20 -2.17
CA ALA A 117 -20.47 -13.59 -2.17
C ALA A 117 -19.54 -12.42 -1.87
N LEU A 118 -19.85 -11.21 -2.37
CA LEU A 118 -19.12 -9.99 -2.05
C LEU A 118 -19.24 -9.61 -0.57
N ALA A 119 -20.43 -9.75 0.02
CA ALA A 119 -20.64 -9.46 1.45
C ALA A 119 -19.81 -10.35 2.37
N LYS A 120 -19.53 -11.60 1.96
CA LYS A 120 -18.64 -12.52 2.69
C LYS A 120 -17.16 -12.13 2.62
N ASP A 121 -16.77 -11.33 1.64
CA ASP A 121 -15.41 -10.85 1.49
C ASP A 121 -15.17 -9.50 2.21
N ILE A 122 -16.16 -8.99 2.97
CA ILE A 122 -16.00 -7.75 3.73
C ILE A 122 -15.14 -8.01 4.96
N GLU A 123 -13.88 -7.61 4.87
CA GLU A 123 -12.92 -7.66 5.98
C GLU A 123 -12.77 -6.30 6.68
N SER A 124 -13.14 -5.23 5.99
CA SER A 124 -13.07 -3.87 6.54
C SER A 124 -14.23 -3.59 7.50
N GLN A 125 -14.01 -2.65 8.42
CA GLN A 125 -14.95 -2.33 9.49
C GLN A 125 -15.17 -0.83 9.59
N CYS A 126 -16.36 -0.47 10.08
CA CYS A 126 -16.67 0.89 10.51
C CYS A 126 -15.69 1.33 11.62
N CYS A 127 -15.04 2.47 11.45
CA CYS A 127 -14.06 2.97 12.41
C CYS A 127 -14.69 3.44 13.74
N VAL A 128 -16.02 3.56 13.79
CA VAL A 128 -16.80 3.96 14.97
C VAL A 128 -17.32 2.74 15.75
N CYS A 129 -18.12 1.88 15.12
CA CYS A 129 -18.80 0.76 15.80
C CYS A 129 -18.20 -0.63 15.52
N SER A 130 -17.16 -0.71 14.67
CA SER A 130 -16.52 -1.96 14.23
C SER A 130 -17.40 -2.96 13.47
N ALA A 131 -18.64 -2.59 13.12
CA ALA A 131 -19.47 -3.41 12.24
C ALA A 131 -18.82 -3.56 10.85
N PRO A 132 -18.96 -4.72 10.17
CA PRO A 132 -18.46 -4.91 8.81
C PRO A 132 -18.99 -3.83 7.88
N TRP A 133 -18.08 -3.18 7.15
CA TRP A 133 -18.42 -2.10 6.25
C TRP A 133 -17.33 -1.92 5.19
N ASP A 134 -17.71 -1.77 3.93
CA ASP A 134 -16.79 -1.67 2.80
C ASP A 134 -17.06 -0.49 1.86
N LEU A 135 -18.14 0.26 2.10
CA LEU A 135 -18.48 1.42 1.27
C LEU A 135 -17.59 2.62 1.61
N TYR A 136 -16.67 2.94 0.71
CA TYR A 136 -15.74 4.05 0.85
C TYR A 136 -16.22 5.31 0.10
N ARG A 137 -16.54 6.38 0.84
CA ARG A 137 -16.98 7.67 0.28
C ARG A 137 -15.99 8.82 0.48
N GLY A 138 -14.92 8.61 1.25
CA GLY A 138 -13.91 9.63 1.52
C GLY A 138 -14.41 10.85 2.34
N GLN A 139 -15.57 10.75 2.99
CA GLN A 139 -16.22 11.88 3.68
C GLN A 139 -15.65 12.16 5.09
N HIS A 140 -15.06 11.14 5.72
CA HIS A 140 -14.54 11.24 7.08
C HIS A 140 -13.06 10.90 7.09
N LYS A 141 -12.29 11.59 7.93
CA LYS A 141 -10.83 11.47 7.98
C LYS A 141 -10.37 11.07 9.37
N CYS A 142 -9.26 10.33 9.39
CA CYS A 142 -8.56 9.98 10.61
C CYS A 142 -8.00 11.23 11.30
N VAL A 143 -8.27 11.38 12.60
CA VAL A 143 -7.74 12.48 13.42
C VAL A 143 -6.41 12.13 14.10
N GLY A 144 -5.90 10.91 13.91
CA GLY A 144 -4.64 10.48 14.50
C GLY A 144 -3.44 11.29 14.01
N GLU A 145 -2.42 11.36 14.84
CA GLU A 145 -1.15 12.02 14.54
C GLU A 145 -0.07 10.98 14.28
N LEU A 146 0.79 11.26 13.31
CA LEU A 146 1.93 10.42 12.97
C LEU A 146 3.18 11.06 13.55
N PRO A 147 4.05 10.30 14.23
CA PRO A 147 5.14 10.89 15.01
C PRO A 147 6.36 11.32 14.17
N ALA A 148 6.60 10.68 13.02
CA ALA A 148 7.81 10.89 12.22
C ALA A 148 7.53 10.75 10.70
N PRO A 149 7.59 11.85 9.92
CA PRO A 149 7.56 13.24 10.37
C PRO A 149 6.23 13.56 11.08
N ALA A 150 6.28 14.47 12.07
CA ALA A 150 5.10 14.91 12.80
C ALA A 150 4.05 15.51 11.84
N ARG A 151 2.91 14.85 11.67
CA ARG A 151 1.81 15.31 10.82
C ARG A 151 0.47 14.68 11.19
N LYS A 152 -0.63 15.29 10.76
CA LYS A 152 -1.94 14.65 10.80
C LYS A 152 -1.99 13.47 9.82
N CYS A 153 -2.69 12.43 10.22
CA CYS A 153 -2.89 11.25 9.38
C CYS A 153 -3.76 11.60 8.17
N ASP A 154 -4.92 12.25 8.40
CA ASP A 154 -5.89 12.70 7.39
C ASP A 154 -6.37 11.65 6.37
N VAL A 155 -5.99 10.38 6.56
CA VAL A 155 -6.43 9.26 5.73
C VAL A 155 -7.94 9.13 5.85
N PRO A 156 -8.68 9.04 4.73
CA PRO A 156 -10.12 8.86 4.82
C PRO A 156 -10.46 7.48 5.37
N VAL A 157 -11.52 7.42 6.17
CA VAL A 157 -11.92 6.23 6.92
C VAL A 157 -13.35 5.81 6.63
N LEU A 158 -13.66 4.58 6.99
CA LEU A 158 -14.96 3.97 6.81
C LEU A 158 -15.87 4.28 8.00
N VAL A 159 -17.05 4.82 7.72
CA VAL A 159 -18.11 5.02 8.72
C VAL A 159 -19.41 4.51 8.11
N CYS A 160 -20.07 3.55 8.77
CA CYS A 160 -21.31 2.99 8.27
C CYS A 160 -22.48 3.97 8.36
N ASP A 161 -23.52 3.75 7.55
CA ASP A 161 -24.67 4.65 7.46
C ASP A 161 -25.36 4.85 8.82
N ALA A 162 -25.45 3.79 9.63
CA ALA A 162 -26.02 3.88 10.98
C ALA A 162 -25.23 4.85 11.89
N CYS A 163 -23.89 4.81 11.86
CA CYS A 163 -23.06 5.72 12.63
C CYS A 163 -23.10 7.16 12.09
N GLN A 164 -23.25 7.33 10.78
CA GLN A 164 -23.44 8.65 10.17
C GLN A 164 -24.78 9.27 10.60
N GLN A 165 -25.85 8.48 10.67
CA GLN A 165 -27.18 8.93 11.08
C GLN A 165 -27.28 9.20 12.60
N ALA A 166 -26.49 8.48 13.42
CA ALA A 166 -26.48 8.64 14.88
C ALA A 166 -25.85 9.97 15.36
N GLY A 167 -25.34 10.81 14.46
CA GLY A 167 -24.74 12.12 14.77
C GLY A 167 -23.23 12.15 14.60
N THR A 168 -22.58 13.20 15.13
CA THR A 168 -21.18 13.55 14.80
C THR A 168 -20.22 13.48 15.97
N HIS A 169 -20.66 13.02 17.15
CA HIS A 169 -19.88 12.99 18.39
C HIS A 169 -18.57 12.18 18.29
N TRP A 170 -18.47 11.25 17.34
CA TRP A 170 -17.29 10.41 17.10
C TRP A 170 -16.22 11.08 16.22
N GLN A 171 -16.52 12.20 15.55
CA GLN A 171 -15.61 12.82 14.58
C GLN A 171 -14.25 13.20 15.18
N THR A 172 -14.22 13.63 16.43
CA THR A 172 -12.99 14.03 17.14
C THR A 172 -12.17 12.86 17.69
N LYS A 173 -12.67 11.62 17.59
CA LYS A 173 -12.01 10.40 18.10
C LYS A 173 -11.74 9.37 17.02
N LEU A 174 -11.94 9.76 15.76
CA LEU A 174 -11.99 8.84 14.64
C LEU A 174 -10.60 8.43 14.19
N LEU A 175 -10.21 7.18 14.47
CA LEU A 175 -8.91 6.64 14.07
C LEU A 175 -9.08 5.60 12.96
N CYS A 176 -8.23 5.66 11.94
CA CYS A 176 -8.09 4.58 10.96
C CYS A 176 -7.40 3.36 11.61
N PRO A 177 -7.51 2.16 11.00
CA PRO A 177 -6.93 0.93 11.55
C PRO A 177 -5.45 1.06 11.94
N LEU A 178 -4.59 1.53 11.03
CA LEU A 178 -3.16 1.61 11.36
C LEU A 178 -2.85 2.65 12.44
N CYS A 179 -3.63 3.74 12.58
CA CYS A 179 -3.42 4.67 13.70
C CYS A 179 -3.83 4.04 15.04
N LYS A 180 -4.85 3.16 15.06
CA LYS A 180 -5.19 2.38 16.27
C LYS A 180 -4.07 1.41 16.65
N GLU A 181 -3.34 0.91 15.66
CA GLU A 181 -2.19 0.01 15.83
C GLU A 181 -0.87 0.75 16.12
N GLY A 182 -0.86 2.08 16.21
CA GLY A 182 0.36 2.85 16.49
C GLY A 182 1.31 2.98 15.29
N TYR A 183 0.78 3.08 14.08
CA TYR A 183 1.55 3.20 12.84
C TYR A 183 2.68 4.24 12.90
N VAL A 184 3.87 3.79 12.54
CA VAL A 184 5.05 4.63 12.31
C VAL A 184 5.45 4.49 10.84
N ALA A 185 5.63 5.61 10.16
CA ALA A 185 6.06 5.58 8.77
C ALA A 185 7.49 5.03 8.65
N PRO A 186 7.84 4.32 7.56
CA PRO A 186 9.22 3.95 7.29
C PRO A 186 10.05 5.22 7.03
N GLN A 187 11.27 5.27 7.55
CA GLN A 187 12.07 6.50 7.60
C GLN A 187 13.19 6.54 6.56
N THR A 188 13.90 5.43 6.41
CA THR A 188 15.18 5.38 5.70
C THR A 188 14.98 5.18 4.20
N MET A 189 15.32 6.19 3.40
CA MET A 189 15.40 6.03 1.94
C MET A 189 16.56 5.10 1.57
N PRO A 190 16.41 4.28 0.53
CA PRO A 190 17.56 3.61 -0.06
C PRO A 190 18.51 4.64 -0.67
N ALA A 191 19.81 4.42 -0.54
CA ALA A 191 20.80 5.16 -1.31
C ALA A 191 20.80 4.58 -2.73
N LEU A 192 20.50 5.36 -3.76
CA LEU A 192 20.48 4.92 -5.15
C LEU A 192 21.81 5.27 -5.86
N PRO A 193 22.18 4.54 -6.93
CA PRO A 193 23.37 4.87 -7.72
C PRO A 193 23.20 6.27 -8.34
N GLY A 194 24.14 7.18 -8.06
CA GLY A 194 24.08 8.59 -8.45
C GLY A 194 23.72 9.55 -7.31
N ASP A 195 23.19 9.08 -6.17
CA ASP A 195 22.95 9.93 -4.99
C ASP A 195 24.27 10.42 -4.36
N ALA A 196 25.32 9.58 -4.42
CA ALA A 196 26.67 9.96 -3.98
C ALA A 196 27.27 11.04 -4.90
N GLU A 197 27.20 10.85 -6.22
CA GLU A 197 27.65 11.87 -7.20
C GLU A 197 26.83 13.16 -7.11
N ALA A 198 25.52 13.08 -6.86
CA ALA A 198 24.66 14.25 -6.69
C ALA A 198 24.95 14.99 -5.36
N ALA A 199 25.20 14.26 -4.28
CA ALA A 199 25.60 14.83 -2.99
C ALA A 199 26.99 15.47 -3.07
N GLU A 200 27.94 14.83 -3.77
CA GLU A 200 29.28 15.35 -4.00
C GLU A 200 29.27 16.58 -4.93
N ALA A 201 28.45 16.57 -5.98
CA ALA A 201 28.22 17.74 -6.84
C ALA A 201 27.54 18.91 -6.10
N ALA A 202 26.58 18.61 -5.23
CA ALA A 202 25.92 19.62 -4.40
C ALA A 202 26.91 20.25 -3.39
N ALA A 203 27.71 19.43 -2.71
CA ALA A 203 28.74 19.90 -1.78
C ALA A 203 29.83 20.72 -2.49
N ALA A 204 30.24 20.31 -3.70
CA ALA A 204 31.19 21.05 -4.53
C ALA A 204 30.62 22.41 -4.99
N ALA A 205 29.34 22.47 -5.35
CA ALA A 205 28.67 23.72 -5.72
C ALA A 205 28.53 24.69 -4.52
N GLU A 206 28.25 24.17 -3.32
CA GLU A 206 28.17 24.96 -2.09
C GLU A 206 29.54 25.54 -1.69
N ALA A 207 30.60 24.74 -1.80
CA ALA A 207 31.97 25.20 -1.54
C ALA A 207 32.43 26.28 -2.54
N ALA A 208 32.03 26.16 -3.82
CA ALA A 208 32.34 27.15 -4.85
C ALA A 208 31.56 28.46 -4.67
N ALA A 209 30.36 28.42 -4.08
CA ALA A 209 29.57 29.61 -3.79
C ALA A 209 30.04 30.35 -2.52
N ALA A 210 30.80 29.68 -1.64
CA ALA A 210 31.36 30.24 -0.41
C ALA A 210 32.77 30.85 -0.57
N ALA A 211 33.37 30.73 -1.76
CA ALA A 211 34.68 31.28 -2.12
C ALA A 211 34.53 32.54 -3.00
#